data_AF-A0A1Q8LNU1-F1
#
_entry.id   AF-A0A1Q8LNU1-F1
#
_cell.length_a   1.000
_cell.length_b   1.000
_cell.length_c   1.000
_cell.angle_alpha   90.00
_cell.angle_beta   90.00
_cell.angle_gamma   90.00
#
_symmetry.space_group_name_H-M   'P 1'
#
loop_
_entity.id
_entity.type
_entity.pdbx_description
1 polymer ?
#
loop_
_entity_poly.entity_id
_entity_poly.type
_entity_poly.pdbx_seq_one_letter_code
_entity_poly.pdbx_strand_id
1 'polypeptide(L)' 'MTLRLTDAESESLRARAEAEGRSMQEVARAAVREYVARHDHDAEVDRAAAWVTDNFREALDRLGRA' A
#
# COMPACT_ATOMS: atom_id res chain seq x y z
N MET A 1 -5.24 18.30 6.67
CA MET A 1 -5.55 17.73 5.35
C MET A 1 -7.06 17.53 5.28
N THR A 2 -7.72 18.04 4.25
CA THR A 2 -9.19 17.94 4.12
C THR A 2 -9.50 16.98 2.98
N LEU A 3 -9.99 15.79 3.32
CA LEU A 3 -10.41 14.76 2.35
C LEU A 3 -11.85 15.02 1.95
N ARG A 4 -12.14 14.92 0.65
CA ARG A 4 -13.50 14.98 0.10
C ARG A 4 -13.97 13.54 -0.04
N LEU A 5 -14.82 13.11 0.89
CA LEU A 5 -15.39 11.77 0.92
C LEU A 5 -16.77 11.79 0.27
N THR A 6 -17.10 10.69 -0.39
CA THR A 6 -18.48 10.36 -0.75
C THR A 6 -19.28 10.00 0.51
N ASP A 7 -20.61 9.98 0.38
CA ASP A 7 -21.49 9.60 1.49
C ASP A 7 -21.23 8.15 1.94
N ALA A 8 -21.00 7.25 0.99
CA ALA A 8 -20.71 5.84 1.26
C ALA A 8 -19.38 5.64 2.01
N GLU A 9 -18.33 6.38 1.63
CA GLU A 9 -17.04 6.35 2.33
C GLU A 9 -17.17 6.91 3.74
N SER A 10 -17.94 7.99 3.91
CA SER A 10 -18.19 8.60 5.21
C SER A 10 -18.93 7.65 6.15
N GLU A 11 -19.93 6.94 5.65
CA GLU A 11 -20.69 5.96 6.42
C GLU A 11 -19.83 4.75 6.82
N SER A 12 -19.03 4.24 5.88
CA SER A 12 -18.11 3.14 6.15
C SER A 12 -17.08 3.49 7.22
N LEU A 13 -16.52 4.71 7.16
CA LEU A 13 -15.58 5.19 8.18
C LEU A 13 -16.25 5.41 9.53
N ARG A 14 -17.50 5.90 9.56
CA ARG A 14 -18.26 6.10 10.80
C ARG A 14 -18.55 4.76 11.48
N ALA A 15 -19.09 3.79 10.75
CA ALA A 15 -19.35 2.44 11.26
C ALA A 15 -18.07 1.78 11.80
N ARG A 16 -16.94 1.96 11.10
CA ARG A 16 -15.65 1.43 11.56
C ARG A 16 -15.15 2.14 12.82
N ALA A 17 -15.31 3.46 12.88
CA ALA A 17 -14.91 4.27 14.04
C ALA A 17 -15.70 3.90 15.30
N GLU A 18 -17.00 3.69 15.17
CA GLU A 18 -17.87 3.20 16.24
C GLU A 18 -17.45 1.81 16.72
N ALA A 19 -17.17 0.89 15.78
CA ALA A 19 -16.71 -0.45 16.11
C ALA A 19 -15.32 -0.47 16.81
N GLU A 20 -14.44 0.49 16.49
CA GLU A 20 -13.12 0.61 17.13
C GLU A 20 -13.11 1.49 18.39
N GLY A 21 -14.20 2.21 18.69
CA GLY A 21 -14.23 3.21 19.78
C GLY A 21 -13.28 4.37 19.56
N ARG A 22 -13.02 4.75 18.30
CA ARG A 22 -12.06 5.79 17.90
C ARG A 22 -12.76 6.91 17.15
N SER A 23 -12.08 8.04 16.98
CA SER A 23 -12.63 9.08 16.11
C SER A 23 -12.54 8.67 14.64
N MET A 24 -13.51 9.10 13.83
CA MET A 24 -13.52 8.88 12.37
C MET A 24 -12.23 9.38 11.71
N GLN A 25 -11.65 10.47 12.22
CA GLN A 25 -10.39 11.03 11.73
C GLN A 25 -9.18 10.14 12.04
N GLU A 26 -9.14 9.49 13.20
CA GLU A 26 -8.08 8.54 13.53
C GLU A 26 -8.15 7.29 12.67
N VAL A 27 -9.35 6.79 12.42
CA VAL A 27 -9.58 5.64 11.53
C VAL A 27 -9.15 5.96 10.11
N ALA A 28 -9.53 7.14 9.58
CA ALA A 28 -9.09 7.59 8.27
C ALA A 28 -7.55 7.71 8.18
N ARG A 29 -6.90 8.28 9.20
CA ARG A 29 -5.43 8.37 9.24
C ARG A 29 -4.76 7.01 9.34
N ALA A 30 -5.35 6.08 10.08
CA ALA A 30 -4.85 4.71 10.17
C ALA A 30 -4.97 4.00 8.81
N ALA A 31 -6.12 4.12 8.14
CA ALA A 31 -6.34 3.55 6.82
C ALA A 31 -5.34 4.08 5.78
N VAL A 32 -5.05 5.38 5.78
CA VAL A 32 -4.03 5.97 4.88
C VAL A 32 -2.64 5.41 5.17
N ARG A 33 -2.21 5.36 6.44
CA ARG A 33 -0.90 4.81 6.80
C ARG A 33 -0.76 3.34 6.41
N GLU A 34 -1.79 2.57 6.67
CA GLU A 34 -1.84 1.15 6.34
C GLU A 34 -1.82 0.93 4.81
N TYR A 35 -2.54 1.75 4.04
CA TYR A 35 -2.50 1.71 2.59
C TYR A 35 -1.10 2.01 2.05
N VAL A 36 -0.46 3.08 2.54
CA VAL A 36 0.88 3.47 2.12
C VAL A 36 1.90 2.40 2.50
N ALA A 37 1.90 1.93 3.75
CA ALA A 37 2.84 0.91 4.21
C ALA A 37 2.74 -0.40 3.40
N ARG A 38 1.52 -0.80 3.00
CA ARG A 38 1.31 -1.97 2.14
C ARG A 38 1.92 -1.78 0.75
N HIS A 39 1.81 -0.58 0.16
CA HIS A 39 2.33 -0.31 -1.18
C HIS A 39 3.82 0.04 -1.19
N ASP A 40 4.37 0.54 -0.09
CA ASP A 40 5.80 0.85 0.02
C ASP A 40 6.66 -0.41 -0.10
N HIS A 41 6.22 -1.52 0.49
CA HIS A 41 6.93 -2.80 0.36
C HIS A 41 6.94 -3.31 -1.09
N ASP A 42 5.80 -3.28 -1.77
CA ASP A 42 5.70 -3.69 -3.16
C ASP A 42 6.58 -2.80 -4.06
N ALA A 43 6.58 -1.48 -3.82
CA ALA A 43 7.44 -0.54 -4.52
C ALA A 43 8.95 -0.75 -4.22
N GLU A 44 9.31 -1.23 -3.04
CA GLU A 44 10.68 -1.65 -2.73
C GLU A 44 11.08 -2.93 -3.46
N VAL A 45 10.20 -3.92 -3.47
CA VAL A 45 10.40 -5.19 -4.19
C VAL A 45 10.56 -4.94 -5.69
N ASP A 46 9.67 -4.14 -6.29
CA ASP A 46 9.73 -3.80 -7.71
C ASP A 46 11.03 -3.07 -8.07
N ARG A 47 11.47 -2.12 -7.23
CA ARG A 47 12.76 -1.43 -7.42
C ARG A 47 13.94 -2.39 -7.33
N ALA A 48 13.93 -3.30 -6.37
CA ALA A 48 14.99 -4.30 -6.23
C ALA A 48 15.01 -5.26 -7.44
N ALA A 49 13.85 -5.73 -7.89
CA ALA A 49 13.71 -6.60 -9.05
C ALA A 49 14.18 -5.93 -10.34
N ALA A 50 13.83 -4.66 -10.54
CA ALA A 50 14.32 -3.87 -11.67
C ALA A 50 15.85 -3.74 -11.64
N TRP A 51 16.42 -3.42 -10.47
CA TRP A 51 17.88 -3.31 -10.32
C TRP A 51 18.59 -4.64 -10.62
N VAL A 52 18.09 -5.76 -10.09
CA VAL A 52 18.67 -7.08 -10.35
C VAL A 52 18.57 -7.45 -11.83
N THR A 53 17.43 -7.18 -12.47
CA THR A 53 17.21 -7.46 -13.89
C THR A 53 18.16 -6.66 -14.78
N ASP A 54 18.43 -5.40 -14.43
CA ASP A 54 19.33 -4.56 -15.21
C ASP A 54 20.80 -4.94 -15.01
N ASN A 55 21.21 -5.31 -13.79
CA ASN A 55 22.61 -5.60 -13.48
C ASN A 55 23.03 -7.06 -13.76
N PHE A 56 22.08 -8.01 -13.72
CA PHE A 56 22.36 -9.44 -13.80
C PHE A 56 21.61 -10.16 -14.91
N ARG A 57 21.17 -9.41 -15.94
CA ARG A 57 20.39 -9.93 -17.09
C ARG A 57 20.96 -11.23 -17.67
N GLU A 58 22.26 -11.27 -17.94
CA GLU A 58 22.91 -12.44 -18.56
C GLU A 58 22.93 -13.67 -17.64
N ALA A 59 23.12 -13.46 -16.33
CA ALA A 59 23.08 -14.54 -15.35
C ALA A 59 21.65 -15.08 -15.19
N LEU A 60 20.64 -14.21 -15.17
CA LEU A 60 19.23 -14.60 -15.13
C LEU A 60 18.81 -15.35 -16.40
N ASP A 61 19.21 -14.88 -17.58
CA ASP A 61 18.97 -15.54 -18.86
C ASP A 61 19.56 -16.95 -18.92
N ARG A 62 20.71 -17.15 -18.27
CA ARG A 62 21.38 -18.45 -18.20
C ARG A 62 20.71 -19.39 -17.21
N LEU A 63 20.23 -18.86 -16.09
CA LEU A 63 19.45 -19.61 -15.09
C LEU A 63 18.12 -20.11 -15.66
N GLY A 64 17.40 -19.29 -16.43
CA GLY A 64 16.11 -19.66 -17.01
C GLY A 64 16.17 -20.65 -18.17
N ARG A 65 17.37 -20.99 -18.66
CA ARG A 65 17.59 -21.98 -19.73
C ARG A 65 18.07 -23.35 -19.22
N ALA A 66 18.33 -23.47 -17.92
CA ALA A 66 18.68 -24.72 -17.24
C ALA A 66 17.40 -25.43 -16.78
#